data_AF-A0A958RTL6-F1
#
_entry.id   AF-A0A958RTL6-F1
#
_cell.length_a   1.000
_cell.length_b   1.000
_cell.length_c   1.000
_cell.angle_alpha   90.00
_cell.angle_beta   90.00
_cell.angle_gamma   90.00
#
_symmetry.space_group_name_H-M   'P 1'
#
loop_
_entity.id
_entity.type
_entity.pdbx_description
1 polymer ?
#
loop_
_entity_poly.entity_id
_entity_poly.type
_entity_poly.pdbx_seq_one_letter_code
_entity_poly.pdbx_strand_id
1 'polypeptide(L)'
;MKDDMRKKIIKRAKRKARKLAILREDPRYLQVIGRLVHEGLLEVPTVKGHRRKFLLEEALWVGDHIEPRVLELLPAIALKRPGLMLFEELPEDLKKIVNDLKKGKVEQNFRGVESSQYMRWVPFVGRKSGLPKLTKTFRFSVDDQRILEELSEEKNITETEAIRRALRLMKEFG
;
A
#
# COMPACT_ATOMS: atom_id res chain seq x y z
N MET A 1 -31.20 -21.47 -16.85
CA MET A 1 -30.55 -21.49 -15.52
C MET A 1 -29.44 -20.43 -15.34
N LYS A 2 -28.48 -20.31 -16.26
CA LYS A 2 -27.37 -19.32 -16.15
C LYS A 2 -27.83 -17.85 -16.11
N ASP A 3 -28.86 -17.47 -16.87
CA ASP A 3 -29.35 -16.09 -16.90
C ASP A 3 -30.08 -15.65 -15.63
N ASP A 4 -30.81 -16.56 -14.98
CA ASP A 4 -31.50 -16.25 -13.71
C ASP A 4 -30.49 -16.08 -12.56
N MET A 5 -29.42 -16.89 -12.57
CA MET A 5 -28.30 -16.74 -11.64
C MET A 5 -27.55 -15.41 -11.87
N ARG A 6 -27.29 -15.03 -13.13
CA ARG A 6 -26.67 -13.75 -13.48
C ARG A 6 -27.52 -12.55 -13.03
N LYS A 7 -28.84 -12.58 -13.26
CA LYS A 7 -29.78 -11.55 -12.77
C LYS A 7 -29.77 -11.44 -11.25
N LYS A 8 -29.75 -12.57 -10.52
CA LYS A 8 -29.66 -12.60 -9.05
C LYS A 8 -28.34 -11.99 -8.53
N ILE A 9 -27.20 -12.31 -9.17
CA ILE A 9 -25.90 -11.73 -8.83
C ILE A 9 -25.89 -10.21 -9.05
N ILE A 10 -26.37 -9.75 -10.21
CA ILE A 10 -26.46 -8.30 -10.51
C ILE A 10 -27.33 -7.57 -9.49
N LYS A 11 -28.49 -8.15 -9.12
CA LYS A 11 -29.38 -7.56 -8.10
C LYS A 11 -28.71 -7.46 -6.73
N ARG A 12 -27.99 -8.50 -6.32
CA ARG A 12 -27.20 -8.49 -5.06
C ARG A 12 -26.09 -7.45 -5.09
N ALA A 13 -25.33 -7.38 -6.18
CA ALA A 13 -24.27 -6.39 -6.37
C ALA A 13 -24.80 -4.95 -6.30
N LYS A 14 -25.91 -4.65 -7.01
CA LYS A 14 -26.57 -3.34 -6.97
C LYS A 14 -27.03 -2.97 -5.55
N ARG A 15 -27.61 -3.92 -4.81
CA ARG A 15 -28.03 -3.69 -3.42
C ARG A 15 -26.84 -3.40 -2.51
N LYS A 16 -25.74 -4.14 -2.65
CA LYS A 16 -24.50 -3.90 -1.90
C LYS A 16 -23.89 -2.54 -2.24
N ALA A 17 -23.85 -2.18 -3.52
CA ALA A 17 -23.34 -0.89 -3.98
C ALA A 17 -24.14 0.29 -3.40
N ARG A 18 -25.47 0.22 -3.38
CA ARG A 18 -26.32 1.26 -2.76
C ARG A 18 -26.07 1.40 -1.26
N LYS A 19 -25.97 0.28 -0.53
CA LYS A 19 -25.65 0.31 0.90
C LYS A 19 -24.27 0.94 1.15
N LEU A 20 -23.27 0.58 0.36
CA LEU A 20 -21.94 1.16 0.46
C LEU A 20 -21.92 2.65 0.12
N ALA A 21 -22.72 3.09 -0.87
CA ALA A 21 -22.81 4.52 -1.20
C ALA A 21 -23.30 5.33 0.01
N ILE A 22 -24.34 4.88 0.69
CA ILE A 22 -24.85 5.52 1.91
C ILE A 22 -23.79 5.52 3.02
N LEU A 23 -23.13 4.37 3.25
CA LEU A 23 -22.09 4.27 4.27
C LEU A 23 -20.87 5.17 3.99
N ARG A 24 -20.59 5.49 2.72
CA ARG A 24 -19.49 6.39 2.33
C ARG A 24 -19.79 7.87 2.57
N GLU A 25 -21.01 8.21 2.93
CA GLU A 25 -21.37 9.55 3.42
C GLU A 25 -21.14 9.69 4.93
N ASP A 26 -20.82 8.59 5.63
CA ASP A 26 -20.54 8.60 7.06
C ASP A 26 -19.33 9.48 7.39
N PRO A 27 -19.41 10.37 8.40
CA PRO A 27 -18.31 11.24 8.79
C PRO A 27 -17.02 10.49 9.11
N ARG A 28 -17.11 9.29 9.71
CA ARG A 28 -15.96 8.45 10.07
C ARG A 28 -15.23 7.98 8.81
N TYR A 29 -16.00 7.59 7.80
CA TYR A 29 -15.44 7.21 6.49
C TYR A 29 -14.71 8.39 5.85
N LEU A 30 -15.35 9.55 5.78
CA LEU A 30 -14.76 10.74 5.17
C LEU A 30 -13.49 11.19 5.91
N GLN A 31 -13.49 11.09 7.25
CA GLN A 31 -12.35 11.43 8.10
C GLN A 31 -11.16 10.49 7.89
N VAL A 32 -11.40 9.17 7.93
CA VAL A 32 -10.35 8.16 7.76
C VAL A 32 -9.80 8.20 6.33
N ILE A 33 -10.67 8.11 5.33
CA ILE A 33 -10.26 8.07 3.93
C ILE A 33 -9.64 9.40 3.50
N GLY A 34 -10.19 10.54 3.91
CA GLY A 34 -9.60 11.85 3.62
C GLY A 34 -8.18 11.97 4.15
N ARG A 35 -7.90 11.45 5.35
CA ARG A 35 -6.53 11.41 5.87
C ARG A 35 -5.62 10.47 5.09
N LEU A 36 -6.08 9.28 4.73
CA LEU A 36 -5.30 8.29 3.98
C LEU A 36 -5.02 8.74 2.53
N VAL A 37 -5.97 9.42 1.90
CA VAL A 37 -5.81 10.07 0.58
C VAL A 37 -4.77 11.19 0.66
N HIS A 38 -4.79 12.01 1.70
CA HIS A 38 -3.77 13.05 1.90
C HIS A 38 -2.36 12.50 2.02
N GLU A 39 -2.20 11.34 2.66
CA GLU A 39 -0.92 10.68 2.83
C GLU A 39 -0.50 9.86 1.59
N GLY A 40 -1.31 9.84 0.53
CA GLY A 40 -1.05 9.06 -0.69
C GLY A 40 -1.09 7.55 -0.47
N LEU A 41 -1.73 7.09 0.61
CA LEU A 41 -1.84 5.67 0.95
C LEU A 41 -3.03 5.00 0.29
N LEU A 42 -4.07 5.77 -0.04
CA LEU A 42 -5.23 5.33 -0.81
C LEU A 42 -5.58 6.36 -1.87
N GLU A 43 -6.11 5.88 -2.99
CA GLU A 43 -6.70 6.72 -4.03
C GLU A 43 -8.21 6.47 -4.08
N VAL A 44 -8.97 7.52 -3.80
CA VAL A 44 -10.44 7.51 -3.80
C VAL A 44 -10.92 8.81 -4.43
N PRO A 45 -11.30 8.82 -5.73
CA PRO A 45 -11.59 10.06 -6.47
C PRO A 45 -12.68 10.95 -5.85
N THR A 46 -13.61 10.35 -5.12
CA THR A 46 -14.76 11.07 -4.53
C THR A 46 -14.47 11.69 -3.16
N VAL A 47 -13.30 11.45 -2.57
CA VAL A 47 -12.97 11.93 -1.21
C VAL A 47 -11.80 12.90 -1.29
N LYS A 48 -12.01 14.13 -0.81
CA LYS A 48 -10.96 15.14 -0.73
C LYS A 48 -10.01 14.85 0.43
N GLY A 49 -8.72 14.83 0.15
CA GLY A 49 -7.70 14.59 1.17
C GLY A 49 -7.59 15.74 2.21
N HIS A 50 -7.31 15.41 3.46
CA HIS A 50 -7.05 16.38 4.53
C HIS A 50 -6.00 15.94 5.56
N ARG A 51 -5.51 16.89 6.38
CA ARG A 51 -4.45 16.65 7.37
C ARG A 51 -4.92 16.20 8.75
N ARG A 52 -6.22 16.27 9.04
CA ARG A 52 -6.76 15.91 10.36
C ARG A 52 -6.49 14.44 10.68
N LYS A 53 -6.08 14.16 11.93
CA LYS A 53 -5.94 12.79 12.44
C LYS A 53 -7.31 12.14 12.57
N PHE A 54 -7.38 10.82 12.46
CA PHE A 54 -8.60 10.04 12.70
C PHE A 54 -8.45 9.20 13.97
N LEU A 55 -9.56 8.79 14.57
CA LEU A 55 -9.55 7.87 15.70
C LEU A 55 -9.29 6.44 15.20
N LEU A 56 -8.51 5.66 15.94
CA LEU A 56 -8.22 4.26 15.57
C LEU A 56 -9.51 3.44 15.48
N GLU A 57 -10.46 3.69 16.38
CA GLU A 57 -11.77 3.03 16.44
C GLU A 57 -12.58 3.30 15.17
N GLU A 58 -12.50 4.53 14.64
CA GLU A 58 -13.14 4.90 13.37
C GLU A 58 -12.51 4.14 12.21
N ALA A 59 -11.17 4.03 12.18
CA ALA A 59 -10.47 3.32 11.12
C ALA A 59 -10.76 1.82 11.13
N LEU A 60 -10.83 1.19 12.31
CA LEU A 60 -11.24 -0.20 12.46
C LEU A 60 -12.68 -0.39 11.97
N TRP A 61 -13.60 0.47 12.39
CA TRP A 61 -14.99 0.40 11.93
C TRP A 61 -15.12 0.56 10.41
N VAL A 62 -14.44 1.54 9.83
CA VAL A 62 -14.40 1.76 8.37
C VAL A 62 -13.82 0.54 7.65
N GLY A 63 -12.76 -0.04 8.19
CA GLY A 63 -12.12 -1.24 7.67
C GLY A 63 -13.05 -2.45 7.66
N ASP A 64 -13.75 -2.69 8.78
CA ASP A 64 -14.64 -3.83 8.95
C ASP A 64 -15.92 -3.72 8.09
N HIS A 65 -16.42 -2.51 7.84
CA HIS A 65 -17.77 -2.30 7.29
C HIS A 65 -17.82 -1.69 5.88
N ILE A 66 -16.79 -0.94 5.45
CA ILE A 66 -16.87 -0.10 4.24
C ILE A 66 -15.69 -0.33 3.30
N GLU A 67 -14.46 -0.15 3.78
CA GLU A 67 -13.24 -0.12 2.97
C GLU A 67 -12.16 -1.03 3.60
N PRO A 68 -12.14 -2.33 3.26
CA PRO A 68 -11.21 -3.30 3.84
C PRO A 68 -9.73 -2.96 3.66
N ARG A 69 -9.38 -2.17 2.63
CA ARG A 69 -7.99 -1.69 2.43
C ARG A 69 -7.47 -0.88 3.62
N VAL A 70 -8.34 -0.31 4.44
CA VAL A 70 -7.95 0.35 5.70
C VAL A 70 -7.33 -0.66 6.68
N LEU A 71 -7.90 -1.87 6.82
CA LEU A 71 -7.32 -2.92 7.68
C LEU A 71 -5.96 -3.39 7.17
N GLU A 72 -5.75 -3.42 5.85
CA GLU A 72 -4.45 -3.73 5.27
C GLU A 72 -3.38 -2.68 5.62
N LEU A 73 -3.77 -1.41 5.76
CA LEU A 73 -2.86 -0.30 6.04
C LEU A 73 -2.55 -0.13 7.52
N LEU A 74 -3.52 -0.44 8.39
CA LEU A 74 -3.45 -0.14 9.82
C LEU A 74 -2.20 -0.70 10.52
N PRO A 75 -1.78 -1.96 10.31
CA PRO A 75 -0.54 -2.48 10.90
C PRO A 75 0.70 -1.68 10.52
N ALA A 76 0.83 -1.30 9.25
CA ALA A 76 1.96 -0.51 8.75
C ALA A 76 1.92 0.93 9.30
N ILE A 77 0.73 1.53 9.41
CA ILE A 77 0.53 2.86 10.02
C ILE A 77 0.87 2.84 11.50
N ALA A 78 0.35 1.88 12.27
CA ALA A 78 0.64 1.75 13.69
C ALA A 78 2.15 1.55 13.95
N LEU A 79 2.84 0.82 13.07
CA LEU A 79 4.28 0.60 13.16
C LEU A 79 5.11 1.85 12.81
N LYS A 80 4.82 2.51 11.68
CA LYS A 80 5.71 3.51 11.08
C LYS A 80 5.27 4.95 11.29
N ARG A 81 3.97 5.20 11.41
CA ARG A 81 3.38 6.53 11.56
C ARG A 81 2.18 6.54 12.51
N PRO A 82 2.34 6.12 13.77
CA PRO A 82 1.24 6.09 14.74
C PRO A 82 0.57 7.47 14.90
N GLY A 83 1.33 8.57 14.74
CA GLY A 83 0.79 9.93 14.81
C GLY A 83 -0.21 10.34 13.73
N LEU A 84 -0.51 9.49 12.75
CA LEU A 84 -1.67 9.67 11.85
C LEU A 84 -3.00 9.47 12.56
N MET A 85 -2.98 8.73 13.66
CA MET A 85 -4.15 8.25 14.39
C MET A 85 -4.17 8.85 15.80
N LEU A 86 -5.34 8.86 16.40
CA LEU A 86 -5.58 9.14 17.81
C LEU A 86 -6.06 7.84 18.46
N PHE A 87 -5.42 7.44 19.55
CA PHE A 87 -5.76 6.25 20.35
C PHE A 87 -5.10 6.37 21.73
N GLU A 88 -5.72 5.78 22.75
CA GLU A 88 -5.12 5.67 24.09
C GLU A 88 -4.20 4.44 24.15
N GLU A 89 -4.71 3.28 23.75
CA GLU A 89 -3.95 2.04 23.62
C GLU A 89 -4.27 1.33 22.28
N LEU A 90 -3.32 0.57 21.76
CA LEU A 90 -3.57 -0.31 20.63
C LEU A 90 -4.39 -1.53 21.08
N PRO A 91 -5.48 -1.88 20.36
CA PRO A 91 -6.17 -3.14 20.54
C PRO A 91 -5.21 -4.34 20.48
N GLU A 92 -5.45 -5.35 21.31
CA GLU A 92 -4.50 -6.45 21.54
C GLU A 92 -4.17 -7.23 20.26
N ASP A 93 -5.15 -7.39 19.36
CA ASP A 93 -4.95 -7.98 18.04
C ASP A 93 -3.95 -7.16 17.19
N LEU A 94 -4.15 -5.85 17.09
CA LEU A 94 -3.25 -4.96 16.35
C LEU A 94 -1.87 -4.86 17.02
N LYS A 95 -1.82 -4.84 18.36
CA LYS A 95 -0.59 -4.77 19.15
C LYS A 95 0.30 -6.00 18.90
N LYS A 96 -0.28 -7.19 18.85
CA LYS A 96 0.43 -8.43 18.48
C LYS A 96 1.04 -8.33 17.08
N ILE A 97 0.24 -7.93 16.08
CA ILE A 97 0.72 -7.78 14.70
C ILE A 97 1.87 -6.76 14.61
N VAL A 98 1.76 -5.61 15.29
CA VAL A 98 2.82 -4.60 15.31
C VAL A 98 4.10 -5.15 15.96
N ASN A 99 3.99 -5.93 17.04
CA ASN A 99 5.14 -6.57 17.69
C ASN A 99 5.80 -7.62 16.80
N ASP A 100 5.02 -8.40 16.06
CA ASP A 100 5.50 -9.39 15.10
C ASP A 100 6.20 -8.72 13.91
N LEU A 101 5.63 -7.62 13.40
CA LEU A 101 6.25 -6.79 12.37
C LEU A 101 7.60 -6.22 12.81
N LYS A 102 7.72 -5.77 14.07
CA LYS A 102 9.00 -5.31 14.64
C LYS A 102 10.05 -6.41 14.68
N LYS A 103 9.63 -7.66 14.92
CA LYS A 103 10.50 -8.84 15.02
C LYS A 103 10.77 -9.50 13.67
N GLY A 104 10.12 -9.05 12.59
CA GLY A 104 10.21 -9.68 11.27
C GLY A 104 9.58 -11.07 11.18
N LYS A 105 8.70 -11.44 12.12
CA LYS A 105 8.07 -12.78 12.22
C LYS A 105 6.56 -12.65 11.96
N VAL A 106 6.16 -12.56 10.70
CA VAL A 106 4.81 -12.15 10.33
C VAL A 106 4.04 -13.29 9.69
N GLU A 107 3.26 -14.01 10.51
CA GLU A 107 2.47 -15.16 10.07
C GLU A 107 0.98 -15.01 10.38
N GLN A 108 0.61 -14.08 11.26
CA GLN A 108 -0.76 -13.95 11.76
C GLN A 108 -1.65 -13.10 10.83
N ASN A 109 -2.91 -13.48 10.70
CA ASN A 109 -3.91 -12.69 9.98
C ASN A 109 -4.48 -11.59 10.89
N PHE A 110 -4.79 -10.44 10.30
CA PHE A 110 -5.36 -9.31 11.02
C PHE A 110 -6.79 -9.06 10.52
N ARG A 111 -7.80 -9.42 11.34
CA ARG A 111 -9.23 -9.18 11.02
C ARG A 111 -9.64 -9.64 9.62
N GLY A 112 -9.21 -10.85 9.23
CA GLY A 112 -9.49 -11.42 7.91
C GLY A 112 -8.59 -10.90 6.77
N VAL A 113 -7.58 -10.07 7.09
CA VAL A 113 -6.52 -9.67 6.17
C VAL A 113 -5.33 -10.61 6.33
N GLU A 114 -4.89 -11.20 5.22
CA GLU A 114 -3.72 -12.07 5.18
C GLU A 114 -2.43 -11.30 5.45
N SER A 115 -1.45 -11.96 6.07
CA SER A 115 -0.15 -11.36 6.43
C SER A 115 0.54 -10.65 5.26
N SER A 116 0.52 -11.28 4.09
CA SER A 116 1.08 -10.75 2.85
C SER A 116 0.47 -9.40 2.42
N GLN A 117 -0.83 -9.18 2.68
CA GLN A 117 -1.54 -7.99 2.24
C GLN A 117 -1.16 -6.75 3.05
N TYR A 118 -1.01 -6.86 4.37
CA TYR A 118 -0.57 -5.72 5.18
C TYR A 118 0.95 -5.55 5.15
N MET A 119 1.71 -6.64 4.99
CA MET A 119 3.17 -6.59 4.80
C MET A 119 3.58 -5.76 3.61
N ARG A 120 2.83 -5.84 2.50
CA ARG A 120 3.13 -5.08 1.29
C ARG A 120 3.15 -3.57 1.53
N TRP A 121 2.45 -3.07 2.56
CA TRP A 121 2.34 -1.64 2.85
C TRP A 121 3.47 -1.11 3.72
N VAL A 122 4.17 -1.96 4.48
CA VAL A 122 5.26 -1.59 5.39
C VAL A 122 6.36 -0.77 4.69
N PRO A 123 6.79 -1.09 3.45
CA PRO A 123 7.78 -0.28 2.74
C PRO A 123 7.26 1.09 2.28
N PHE A 124 5.96 1.31 2.16
CA PHE A 124 5.38 2.53 1.59
C PHE A 124 4.92 3.52 2.67
N VAL A 125 4.44 3.04 3.81
CA VAL A 125 4.03 3.89 4.93
C VAL A 125 5.26 4.52 5.60
N GLY A 126 5.23 5.84 5.83
CA GLY A 126 6.38 6.56 6.43
C GLY A 126 7.19 7.37 5.44
N ARG A 127 7.03 7.14 4.14
CA ARG A 127 7.90 7.73 3.13
C ARG A 127 7.29 8.98 2.51
N LYS A 128 7.95 10.11 2.71
CA LYS A 128 7.83 11.26 1.81
C LYS A 128 8.79 11.01 0.66
N SER A 129 8.26 10.73 -0.52
CA SER A 129 8.95 10.54 -1.81
C SER A 129 10.00 9.42 -1.91
N GLY A 130 9.64 8.35 -2.64
CA GLY A 130 10.59 7.42 -3.25
C GLY A 130 10.38 5.95 -2.89
N LEU A 131 10.35 5.10 -3.92
CA LEU A 131 10.64 3.66 -3.75
C LEU A 131 12.00 3.50 -3.05
N PRO A 132 12.21 2.43 -2.28
CA PRO A 132 13.49 2.24 -1.61
C PRO A 132 14.56 2.15 -2.69
N LYS A 133 15.54 3.06 -2.65
CA LYS A 133 16.78 2.82 -3.37
C LYS A 133 17.46 1.65 -2.66
N LEU A 134 17.34 0.47 -3.25
CA LEU A 134 18.09 -0.69 -2.79
C LEU A 134 19.51 -0.54 -3.31
N THR A 135 20.47 -0.39 -2.41
CA THR A 135 21.88 -0.50 -2.77
C THR A 135 22.15 -1.96 -3.10
N LYS A 136 22.33 -2.27 -4.38
CA LYS A 136 22.81 -3.58 -4.84
C LYS A 136 24.23 -3.40 -5.33
N THR A 137 25.13 -4.21 -4.80
CA THR A 137 26.51 -4.29 -5.27
C THR A 137 26.61 -5.50 -6.19
N PHE A 138 27.06 -5.27 -7.42
CA PHE A 138 27.36 -6.32 -8.40
C PHE A 138 28.87 -6.39 -8.58
N ARG A 139 29.41 -7.59 -8.79
CA ARG A 139 30.80 -7.75 -9.22
C ARG A 139 30.81 -7.80 -10.73
N PHE A 140 31.43 -6.79 -11.34
CA PHE A 140 31.69 -6.76 -12.78
C PHE A 140 33.03 -7.45 -13.04
N SER A 141 33.13 -8.16 -14.16
CA SER A 141 34.45 -8.52 -14.71
C SER A 141 35.12 -7.29 -15.32
N VAL A 142 36.42 -7.39 -15.62
CA VAL A 142 37.15 -6.32 -16.32
C VAL A 142 36.50 -6.02 -17.68
N ASP A 143 36.05 -7.05 -18.38
CA ASP A 143 35.37 -6.89 -19.67
C ASP A 143 34.02 -6.20 -19.52
N ASP A 144 33.21 -6.56 -18.52
CA ASP A 144 31.92 -5.92 -18.27
C ASP A 144 32.07 -4.44 -17.91
N GLN A 145 33.13 -4.10 -17.15
CA GLN A 145 33.42 -2.72 -16.81
C GLN A 145 33.80 -1.90 -18.04
N ARG A 146 34.64 -2.44 -18.93
CA ARG A 146 35.00 -1.78 -20.19
C ARG A 146 33.78 -1.52 -21.07
N ILE A 147 32.90 -2.52 -21.22
CA ILE A 147 31.64 -2.36 -21.98
C ILE A 147 30.79 -1.24 -21.39
N LEU A 148 30.73 -1.15 -20.05
CA LEU A 148 29.95 -0.14 -19.36
C LEU A 148 30.52 1.28 -19.57
N GLU A 149 31.84 1.43 -19.50
CA GLU A 149 32.55 2.69 -19.77
C GLU A 149 32.33 3.14 -21.21
N GLU A 150 32.53 2.25 -22.19
CA GLU A 150 32.30 2.53 -23.62
C GLU A 150 30.86 2.98 -23.89
N LEU A 151 29.86 2.29 -23.31
CA LEU A 151 28.45 2.68 -23.43
C LEU A 151 28.14 4.03 -22.78
N SER A 152 28.80 4.33 -21.66
CA SER A 152 28.65 5.60 -20.96
C SER A 152 29.15 6.76 -21.82
N GLU A 153 30.32 6.60 -22.44
CA GLU A 153 30.96 7.58 -23.32
C GLU A 153 30.19 7.75 -24.64
N GLU A 154 29.89 6.66 -25.34
CA GLU A 154 29.24 6.68 -26.66
C GLU A 154 27.86 7.37 -26.59
N LYS A 155 27.13 7.15 -25.50
CA LYS A 155 25.78 7.72 -25.30
C LYS A 155 25.77 9.01 -24.48
N ASN A 156 26.92 9.48 -24.02
CA ASN A 156 27.08 10.63 -23.13
C ASN A 156 26.10 10.59 -21.93
N ILE A 157 26.08 9.45 -21.25
CA ILE A 157 25.27 9.21 -20.04
C ILE A 157 26.17 8.75 -18.90
N THR A 158 25.61 8.56 -17.71
CA THR A 158 26.33 7.91 -16.60
C THR A 158 26.21 6.39 -16.71
N GLU A 159 27.20 5.66 -16.21
CA GLU A 159 27.18 4.19 -16.11
C GLU A 159 25.89 3.66 -15.42
N THR A 160 25.43 4.36 -14.38
CA THR A 160 24.17 4.03 -13.71
C THR A 160 22.97 4.12 -14.65
N GLU A 161 22.95 5.12 -15.52
CA GLU A 161 21.88 5.29 -16.51
C GLU A 161 22.01 4.27 -17.66
N ALA A 162 23.24 3.91 -18.05
CA ALA A 162 23.49 2.84 -19.01
C ALA A 162 22.93 1.50 -18.51
N ILE A 163 23.22 1.11 -17.26
CA ILE A 163 22.66 -0.11 -16.65
C ILE A 163 21.13 -0.07 -16.61
N ARG A 164 20.53 1.07 -16.23
CA ARG A 164 19.07 1.20 -16.20
C ARG A 164 18.43 1.01 -17.56
N ARG A 165 19.02 1.59 -18.61
CA ARG A 165 18.52 1.45 -19.99
C ARG A 165 18.65 0.00 -20.47
N ALA A 166 19.79 -0.65 -20.20
CA ALA A 166 19.99 -2.06 -20.53
C ALA A 166 18.94 -2.96 -19.87
N LEU A 167 18.66 -2.76 -18.57
CA LEU A 167 17.62 -3.50 -17.85
C LEU A 167 16.21 -3.27 -18.41
N ARG A 168 15.90 -2.06 -18.89
CA ARG A 168 14.60 -1.77 -19.53
C ARG A 168 14.49 -2.42 -20.90
N LEU A 169 15.53 -2.33 -21.73
CA LEU A 169 15.57 -2.97 -23.04
C LEU A 169 15.45 -4.49 -22.93
N MET A 170 16.18 -5.13 -22.02
CA MET A 170 16.06 -6.58 -21.78
C MET A 170 14.66 -6.99 -21.32
N LYS A 171 13.92 -6.11 -20.65
CA LYS A 171 12.53 -6.37 -20.26
C LYS A 171 11.54 -6.17 -21.42
N GLU A 172 11.83 -5.26 -22.34
CA GLU A 172 10.96 -4.96 -23.48
C GLU A 172 11.13 -5.97 -24.64
N PHE A 173 12.33 -6.53 -24.78
CA PHE A 173 12.71 -7.41 -25.90
C PHE A 173 13.11 -8.83 -25.48
N GLY A 174 12.98 -9.18 -24.21
CA GLY A 174 13.18 -10.53 -23.66
C GLY A 174 11.89 -11.15 -23.18
#